data_AF-A0A1J4PSG9-F1
#
_entry.id   AF-A0A1J4PSG9-F1
#
_cell.length_a   1.000
_cell.length_b   1.000
_cell.length_c   1.000
_cell.angle_alpha   90.00
_cell.angle_beta   90.00
_cell.angle_gamma   90.00
#
_symmetry.space_group_name_H-M   'P 1'
#
loop_
_entity.id
_entity.type
_entity.pdbx_description
1 polymer ?
#
loop_
_entity_poly.entity_id
_entity_poly.type
_entity_poly.pdbx_seq_one_letter_code
_entity_poly.pdbx_strand_id
1 'polypeptide(L)'
;MNHRHISAALVAASAVALLATSCGSAGAVPREGAAHTARATSWKPCYLPAGRHFLKLDSARNVKGKAVVRVTPQTCKVNTRNDEDVVYTPNGAARSLGFAPGASVEVLRETTSVKVAPTWLANHKLANSPYFYYHVNGKGQISALSEIYHP
;
A
#
# COMPACT_ATOMS: atom_id res chain seq x y z
N MET A 1 -18.86 6.85 43.49
CA MET A 1 -19.57 5.61 43.10
C MET A 1 -19.23 5.35 41.64
N ASN A 2 -18.12 4.66 41.33
CA ASN A 2 -17.99 3.19 41.20
C ASN A 2 -18.96 2.66 40.12
N HIS A 3 -18.56 2.06 38.98
CA HIS A 3 -17.44 1.16 38.72
C HIS A 3 -16.92 1.23 37.27
N ARG A 4 -15.63 0.90 37.12
CA ARG A 4 -14.92 0.60 35.88
C ARG A 4 -15.20 -0.84 35.44
N HIS A 5 -15.35 -1.09 34.14
CA HIS A 5 -15.17 -2.43 33.55
C HIS A 5 -14.07 -2.37 32.49
N ILE A 6 -12.96 -3.03 32.82
CA ILE A 6 -11.83 -3.34 31.95
C ILE A 6 -12.00 -4.81 31.54
N SER A 7 -11.93 -5.13 30.26
CA SER A 7 -11.76 -6.50 29.79
C SER A 7 -10.42 -6.59 29.05
N ALA A 8 -9.41 -7.05 29.77
CA ALA A 8 -8.14 -7.50 29.22
C ALA A 8 -8.21 -9.02 29.06
N ALA A 9 -7.92 -9.53 27.86
CA ALA A 9 -7.73 -10.95 27.62
C ALA A 9 -6.21 -11.22 27.52
N LEU A 10 -5.67 -11.90 28.54
CA LEU A 10 -4.36 -12.54 28.55
C LEU A 10 -4.59 -14.04 28.46
N VAL A 11 -4.04 -14.71 27.44
CA VAL A 11 -3.78 -16.16 27.43
C VAL A 11 -2.53 -16.37 26.56
N ALA A 12 -1.34 -16.40 27.15
CA ALA A 12 -0.61 -17.57 27.67
C ALA A 12 0.27 -18.22 26.60
N ALA A 13 1.58 -17.99 26.74
CA ALA A 13 2.64 -18.68 26.03
C ALA A 13 2.78 -20.12 26.54
N SER A 14 3.11 -21.05 25.66
CA SER A 14 3.54 -22.39 26.05
C SER A 14 4.65 -22.84 25.10
N ALA A 15 5.88 -22.79 25.60
CA ALA A 15 7.04 -23.44 25.02
C ALA A 15 7.14 -24.84 25.62
N VAL A 16 7.18 -25.86 24.77
CA VAL A 16 7.58 -27.22 25.17
C VAL A 16 8.69 -27.65 24.24
N ALA A 17 9.91 -27.66 24.76
CA ALA A 17 11.04 -28.35 24.18
C ALA A 17 10.94 -29.83 24.59
N LEU A 18 10.89 -30.73 23.62
CA LEU A 18 11.13 -32.16 23.84
C LEU A 18 12.38 -32.54 23.05
N LEU A 19 13.47 -32.71 23.80
CA LEU A 19 14.66 -33.43 23.36
C LEU A 19 14.30 -34.92 23.29
N ALA A 20 14.58 -35.56 22.16
CA ALA A 20 14.66 -37.01 22.08
C ALA A 20 15.96 -37.37 21.35
N THR A 21 16.91 -37.89 22.13
CA THR A 21 18.16 -38.50 21.66
C THR A 21 18.06 -40.00 21.88
N SER A 22 18.14 -40.80 20.81
CA SER A 22 18.83 -42.11 20.80
C SER A 22 18.82 -42.75 19.40
N CYS A 23 20.00 -43.24 19.01
CA CYS A 23 20.34 -43.98 17.79
C CYS A 23 19.59 -45.32 17.60
N GLY A 24 19.53 -45.80 16.36
CA GLY A 24 19.31 -47.22 16.03
C GLY A 24 18.75 -47.47 14.63
N SER A 25 19.57 -48.03 13.75
CA SER A 25 19.30 -48.32 12.33
C SER A 25 18.28 -49.43 12.09
N ALA A 26 17.26 -49.21 11.26
CA ALA A 26 16.63 -50.21 10.37
C ALA A 26 15.59 -49.51 9.48
N GLY A 27 15.61 -49.80 8.17
CA GLY A 27 14.90 -49.05 7.15
C GLY A 27 13.38 -49.16 7.18
N ALA A 28 12.74 -48.03 6.90
CA ALA A 28 11.43 -47.94 6.25
C ALA A 28 11.38 -46.59 5.54
N VAL A 29 11.34 -46.61 4.21
CA VAL A 29 11.19 -45.41 3.38
C VAL A 29 9.78 -44.87 3.60
N PRO A 30 9.58 -43.64 4.11
CA PRO A 30 8.25 -43.05 4.12
C PRO A 30 7.95 -42.56 2.70
N ARG A 31 6.90 -43.13 2.13
CA ARG A 31 6.29 -42.71 0.87
C ARG A 31 5.93 -41.23 0.90
N GLU A 32 6.13 -40.66 -0.27
CA GLU A 32 5.64 -39.40 -0.81
C GLU A 32 4.16 -39.11 -0.50
N GLY A 33 3.86 -37.86 -0.14
CA GLY A 33 2.51 -37.31 0.00
C GLY A 33 2.22 -36.77 1.41
N ALA A 34 2.10 -35.47 1.68
CA ALA A 34 2.01 -34.32 0.84
C ALA A 34 2.85 -33.21 1.48
N ALA A 35 3.97 -32.87 0.85
CA ALA A 35 4.48 -31.53 1.00
C ALA A 35 3.35 -30.62 0.49
N HIS A 36 2.69 -29.89 1.39
CA HIS A 36 2.11 -28.62 1.00
C HIS A 36 3.28 -27.77 0.50
N THR A 37 3.60 -27.92 -0.79
CA THR A 37 4.31 -26.92 -1.57
C THR A 37 3.50 -25.66 -1.36
N ALA A 38 3.96 -24.82 -0.43
CA ALA A 38 3.44 -23.50 -0.22
C ALA A 38 3.38 -22.85 -1.61
N ARG A 39 2.16 -22.74 -2.13
CA ARG A 39 1.90 -22.24 -3.47
C ARG A 39 2.59 -20.88 -3.52
N ALA A 40 3.59 -20.74 -4.41
CA ALA A 40 4.32 -19.49 -4.55
C ALA A 40 3.31 -18.35 -4.59
N THR A 41 3.43 -17.38 -3.68
CA THR A 41 2.55 -16.23 -3.63
C THR A 41 2.59 -15.57 -4.99
N SER A 42 1.47 -15.60 -5.71
CA SER A 42 1.33 -15.07 -7.07
C SER A 42 1.26 -13.54 -7.09
N TRP A 43 1.99 -12.88 -6.19
CA TRP A 43 1.90 -11.44 -5.96
C TRP A 43 3.30 -10.86 -5.85
N LYS A 44 3.58 -9.86 -6.68
CA LYS A 44 4.83 -9.08 -6.61
C LYS A 44 4.52 -7.64 -6.25
N PRO A 45 5.45 -6.88 -5.63
CA PRO A 45 5.31 -5.45 -5.49
C PRO A 45 5.08 -4.79 -6.85
N CYS A 46 4.19 -3.80 -6.91
CA CYS A 46 4.01 -3.00 -8.11
C CYS A 46 5.31 -2.23 -8.42
N TYR A 47 5.51 -1.93 -9.71
CA TYR A 47 6.59 -1.05 -10.13
C TYR A 47 6.49 0.31 -9.43
N LEU A 48 7.59 0.79 -8.86
CA LEU A 48 7.66 2.09 -8.21
C LEU A 48 8.85 2.86 -8.79
N PRO A 49 8.63 3.98 -9.50
CA PRO A 49 9.73 4.81 -9.97
C PRO A 49 10.63 5.26 -8.81
N ALA A 50 11.93 5.36 -9.07
CA ALA A 50 12.91 5.76 -8.06
C ALA A 50 12.53 7.10 -7.40
N GLY A 51 12.65 7.15 -6.07
CA GLY A 51 12.29 8.32 -5.27
C GLY A 51 10.79 8.59 -5.11
N ARG A 52 9.91 7.79 -5.73
CA ARG A 52 8.46 7.95 -5.59
C ARG A 52 7.87 7.02 -4.53
N HIS A 53 6.64 7.31 -4.17
CA HIS A 53 5.83 6.53 -3.24
C HIS A 53 4.42 6.35 -3.78
N PHE A 54 3.69 5.36 -3.27
CA PHE A 54 2.27 5.19 -3.55
C PHE A 54 1.41 5.92 -2.52
N LEU A 55 0.32 6.53 -2.97
CA LEU A 55 -0.74 7.02 -2.12
C LEU A 55 -2.11 6.76 -2.71
N LYS A 56 -3.12 6.80 -1.84
CA LYS A 56 -4.51 7.03 -2.19
C LYS A 56 -4.83 8.50 -1.91
N LEU A 57 -5.42 9.19 -2.88
CA LEU A 57 -6.00 10.51 -2.71
C LEU A 57 -7.39 10.35 -2.08
N ASP A 58 -7.56 10.84 -0.85
CA ASP A 58 -8.83 10.75 -0.13
C ASP A 58 -9.71 11.97 -0.42
N SER A 59 -9.11 13.16 -0.53
CA SER A 59 -9.80 14.39 -0.94
C SER A 59 -8.80 15.47 -1.35
N ALA A 60 -9.29 16.47 -2.08
CA ALA A 60 -8.55 17.68 -2.43
C ALA A 60 -9.42 18.90 -2.13
N ARG A 61 -8.80 19.98 -1.64
CA ARG A 61 -9.47 21.25 -1.39
C ARG A 61 -8.56 22.44 -1.67
N ASN A 62 -9.16 23.57 -2.01
CA ASN A 62 -8.47 24.85 -2.14
C ASN A 62 -8.54 25.61 -0.80
N VAL A 63 -7.38 25.98 -0.26
CA VAL A 63 -7.24 26.76 0.98
C VAL A 63 -6.44 28.02 0.66
N LYS A 64 -7.08 29.19 0.72
CA LYS A 64 -6.45 30.49 0.41
C LYS A 64 -5.70 30.48 -0.94
N GLY A 65 -6.33 29.93 -1.98
CA GLY A 65 -5.75 29.83 -3.33
C GLY A 65 -4.71 28.73 -3.52
N LYS A 66 -4.45 27.88 -2.52
CA LYS A 66 -3.50 26.77 -2.61
C LYS A 66 -4.21 25.42 -2.51
N ALA A 67 -3.81 24.45 -3.32
CA ALA A 67 -4.31 23.08 -3.23
C ALA A 67 -3.71 22.37 -2.00
N VAL A 68 -4.57 21.70 -1.24
CA VAL A 68 -4.22 20.79 -0.15
C VAL A 68 -4.96 19.49 -0.34
N VAL A 69 -4.24 18.38 -0.28
CA VAL A 69 -4.79 17.04 -0.44
C VAL A 69 -4.72 16.26 0.86
N ARG A 70 -5.77 15.48 1.15
CA ARG A 70 -5.74 14.44 2.17
C ARG A 70 -5.36 13.14 1.47
N VAL A 71 -4.33 12.47 1.97
CA VAL A 71 -3.79 11.27 1.33
C VAL A 71 -3.49 10.20 2.35
N THR A 72 -3.61 8.94 1.93
CA THR A 72 -3.20 7.78 2.72
C THR A 72 -2.05 7.08 2.01
N PRO A 73 -0.85 7.00 2.62
CA PRO A 73 0.27 6.22 2.06
C PRO A 73 -0.12 4.76 1.82
N GLN A 74 0.32 4.20 0.69
CA GLN A 74 0.00 2.84 0.29
C GLN A 74 1.26 2.03 0.01
N THR A 75 1.11 0.71 0.07
CA THR A 75 1.89 -0.25 -0.70
C THR A 75 1.00 -0.83 -1.79
N CYS A 76 1.62 -1.35 -2.85
CA CYS A 76 0.92 -1.92 -4.01
C CYS A 76 1.50 -3.28 -4.34
N LYS A 77 0.64 -4.26 -4.62
CA LYS A 77 1.02 -5.56 -5.18
C LYS A 77 0.15 -5.87 -6.39
N VAL A 78 0.75 -6.51 -7.40
CA VAL A 78 0.07 -6.98 -8.61
C VAL A 78 0.13 -8.50 -8.69
N ASN A 79 -0.95 -9.11 -9.15
CA ASN A 79 -1.07 -10.55 -9.31
C ASN A 79 -0.27 -11.00 -10.54
N THR A 80 0.73 -11.85 -10.34
CA THR A 80 1.61 -12.34 -11.40
C THR A 80 1.00 -13.43 -12.27
N ARG A 81 -0.27 -13.84 -12.01
CA ARG A 81 -0.96 -14.83 -12.85
C ARG A 81 -1.73 -14.20 -14.01
N ASN A 82 -2.27 -13.01 -13.82
CA ASN A 82 -3.03 -12.26 -14.84
C ASN A 82 -2.45 -10.88 -15.13
N ASP A 83 -1.48 -10.40 -14.34
CA ASP A 83 -0.87 -9.08 -14.46
C ASP A 83 -1.88 -7.90 -14.43
N GLU A 84 -3.10 -8.16 -13.93
CA GLU A 84 -4.23 -7.21 -13.89
C GLU A 84 -4.70 -6.94 -12.46
N ASP A 85 -4.85 -7.97 -11.61
CA ASP A 85 -5.36 -7.73 -10.27
C ASP A 85 -4.34 -6.98 -9.42
N VAL A 86 -4.77 -5.86 -8.84
CA VAL A 86 -3.94 -5.01 -8.00
C VAL A 86 -4.55 -4.84 -6.62
N VAL A 87 -3.70 -4.97 -5.59
CA VAL A 87 -4.06 -4.72 -4.20
C VAL A 87 -3.25 -3.56 -3.66
N TYR A 88 -3.96 -2.55 -3.16
CA TYR A 88 -3.39 -1.45 -2.40
C TYR A 88 -3.64 -1.65 -0.90
N THR A 89 -2.57 -1.59 -0.10
CA THR A 89 -2.65 -1.73 1.36
C THR A 89 -2.10 -0.47 2.04
N PRO A 90 -2.90 0.21 2.90
CA PRO A 90 -2.42 1.33 3.67
C PRO A 90 -1.20 0.96 4.52
N ASN A 91 -0.14 1.77 4.48
CA ASN A 91 1.08 1.53 5.26
C ASN A 91 1.45 2.71 6.18
N GLY A 92 0.52 3.63 6.39
CA GLY A 92 0.70 4.77 7.27
C GLY A 92 -0.61 5.52 7.52
N ALA A 93 -0.58 6.42 8.50
CA ALA A 93 -1.72 7.27 8.80
C ALA A 93 -1.99 8.24 7.64
N ALA A 94 -3.28 8.51 7.41
CA ALA A 94 -3.69 9.54 6.48
C ALA A 94 -3.14 10.91 6.94
N ARG A 95 -2.67 11.72 5.98
CA ARG A 95 -2.03 13.03 6.21
C ARG A 95 -2.47 14.07 5.19
N SER A 96 -2.40 15.34 5.57
CA SER A 96 -2.69 16.45 4.66
C SER A 96 -1.39 17.00 4.10
N LEU A 97 -1.28 17.11 2.78
CA LEU A 97 -0.10 17.61 2.09
C LEU A 97 -0.46 18.78 1.18
N GLY A 98 0.39 19.80 1.18
CA GLY A 98 0.34 20.88 0.20
C GLY A 98 1.25 20.60 -0.98
N PHE A 99 1.07 21.34 -2.06
CA PHE A 99 1.95 21.30 -3.23
C PHE A 99 3.06 22.34 -3.14
N ALA A 100 4.24 21.96 -3.61
CA ALA A 100 5.35 22.87 -3.84
C ALA A 100 5.03 23.84 -5.00
N PRO A 101 5.62 25.04 -5.02
CA PRO A 101 5.59 25.88 -6.22
C PRO A 101 6.10 25.11 -7.45
N GLY A 102 5.35 25.18 -8.55
CA GLY A 102 5.71 24.50 -9.80
C GLY A 102 5.50 22.98 -9.80
N ALA A 103 4.83 22.41 -8.79
CA ALA A 103 4.57 20.97 -8.75
C ALA A 103 3.83 20.48 -10.01
N SER A 104 4.24 19.31 -10.52
CA SER A 104 3.54 18.66 -11.62
C SER A 104 2.42 17.77 -11.10
N VAL A 105 1.27 17.83 -11.76
CA VAL A 105 0.16 16.89 -11.55
C VAL A 105 -0.23 16.31 -12.89
N GLU A 106 -0.22 15.00 -12.99
CA GLU A 106 -0.65 14.24 -14.15
C GLU A 106 -1.83 13.35 -13.73
N VAL A 107 -2.92 13.45 -14.48
CA VAL A 107 -4.13 12.65 -14.28
C VAL A 107 -4.45 11.89 -15.55
N LEU A 108 -5.14 10.77 -15.42
CA LEU A 108 -5.53 9.96 -16.56
C LEU A 108 -6.83 10.47 -17.15
N ARG A 109 -6.83 10.65 -18.47
CA ARG A 109 -8.01 10.86 -19.30
C ARG A 109 -8.05 9.72 -20.30
N GLU A 110 -9.06 8.87 -20.17
CA GLU A 110 -9.16 7.62 -20.90
C GLU A 110 -7.89 6.78 -20.66
N THR A 111 -7.03 6.62 -21.67
CA THR A 111 -5.77 5.87 -21.60
C THR A 111 -4.52 6.76 -21.61
N THR A 112 -4.69 8.08 -21.56
CA THR A 112 -3.59 9.05 -21.69
C THR A 112 -3.40 9.89 -20.43
N SER A 113 -2.15 10.24 -20.12
CA SER A 113 -1.84 11.15 -19.02
C SER A 113 -1.86 12.60 -19.49
N VAL A 114 -2.59 13.46 -18.78
CA VAL A 114 -2.67 14.90 -19.05
C VAL A 114 -2.17 15.69 -17.85
N LYS A 115 -1.44 16.77 -18.11
CA LYS A 115 -0.93 17.66 -17.07
C LYS A 115 -2.00 18.65 -16.63
N VAL A 116 -2.22 18.76 -15.33
CA VAL A 116 -3.19 19.70 -14.74
C VAL A 116 -2.54 20.54 -13.64
N ALA A 117 -3.17 21.66 -13.28
CA ALA A 117 -2.75 22.44 -12.12
C ALA A 117 -3.15 21.71 -10.82
N PRO A 118 -2.40 21.83 -9.70
CA PRO A 118 -2.80 21.22 -8.43
C PRO A 118 -4.20 21.61 -7.94
N THR A 119 -4.62 22.86 -8.17
CA THR A 119 -5.94 23.37 -7.78
C THR A 119 -7.09 22.74 -8.55
N TRP A 120 -6.80 22.11 -9.70
CA TRP A 120 -7.76 21.35 -10.50
C TRP A 120 -8.35 20.19 -9.70
N LEU A 121 -7.52 19.47 -8.93
CA LEU A 121 -7.93 18.29 -8.15
C LEU A 121 -9.08 18.59 -7.17
N ALA A 122 -9.15 19.81 -6.64
CA ALA A 122 -10.18 20.19 -5.67
C ALA A 122 -11.58 20.36 -6.28
N ASN A 123 -11.66 20.58 -7.60
CA ASN A 123 -12.91 20.89 -8.30
C ASN A 123 -13.30 19.81 -9.31
N HIS A 124 -12.55 18.69 -9.37
CA HIS A 124 -12.75 17.65 -10.38
C HIS A 124 -12.74 16.27 -9.75
N LYS A 125 -13.58 15.40 -10.31
CA LYS A 125 -13.63 13.98 -9.94
C LYS A 125 -12.68 13.20 -10.86
N LEU A 126 -11.86 12.33 -10.27
CA LEU A 126 -11.02 11.41 -11.03
C LEU A 126 -11.89 10.36 -11.72
N ALA A 127 -11.60 10.10 -12.98
CA ALA A 127 -12.37 9.18 -13.80
C ALA A 127 -11.96 7.72 -13.58
N ASN A 128 -10.67 7.45 -13.32
CA ASN A 128 -10.13 6.10 -13.27
C ASN A 128 -9.92 5.63 -11.84
N SER A 129 -8.88 6.13 -11.15
CA SER A 129 -8.54 5.62 -9.83
C SER A 129 -8.08 6.74 -8.88
N PRO A 130 -8.28 6.58 -7.57
CA PRO A 130 -7.77 7.53 -6.60
C PRO A 130 -6.30 7.27 -6.25
N TYR A 131 -5.55 6.46 -7.01
CA TYR A 131 -4.19 6.04 -6.65
C TYR A 131 -3.14 6.75 -7.49
N PHE A 132 -2.06 7.18 -6.83
CA PHE A 132 -1.03 8.01 -7.43
C PHE A 132 0.38 7.56 -7.03
N TYR A 133 1.32 7.76 -7.94
CA TYR A 133 2.71 7.97 -7.58
C TYR A 133 2.90 9.42 -7.12
N TYR A 134 3.66 9.63 -6.06
CA TYR A 134 4.02 10.99 -5.63
C TYR A 134 5.48 11.09 -5.20
N HIS A 135 6.02 12.30 -5.34
CA HIS A 135 7.33 12.71 -4.82
C HIS A 135 7.16 13.94 -3.95
N VAL A 136 7.84 13.98 -2.80
CA VAL A 136 7.88 15.14 -1.91
C VAL A 136 9.24 15.81 -1.94
N ASN A 137 9.28 17.14 -1.89
CA ASN A 137 10.52 17.87 -1.75
C ASN A 137 11.05 17.80 -0.29
N GLY A 138 12.23 18.38 -0.04
CA GLY A 138 12.83 18.44 1.31
C GLY A 138 12.01 19.21 2.37
N LYS A 139 10.92 19.89 1.96
CA LYS A 139 9.96 20.57 2.86
C LYS A 139 8.70 19.73 3.12
N GLY A 140 8.65 18.49 2.64
CA GLY A 140 7.50 17.60 2.76
C GLY A 140 6.30 17.99 1.89
N GLN A 141 6.51 18.83 0.86
CA GLN A 141 5.46 19.26 -0.06
C GLN A 141 5.47 18.40 -1.32
N ILE A 142 4.29 18.10 -1.88
CA ILE A 142 4.18 17.35 -3.13
C ILE A 142 4.82 18.18 -4.26
N SER A 143 5.77 17.58 -4.95
CA SER A 143 6.49 18.19 -6.08
C SER A 143 6.16 17.52 -7.42
N ALA A 144 5.76 16.25 -7.39
CA ALA A 144 5.17 15.54 -8.52
C ALA A 144 4.09 14.59 -8.03
N LEU A 145 3.00 14.49 -8.78
CA LEU A 145 1.87 13.60 -8.52
C LEU A 145 1.36 13.06 -9.86
N SER A 146 1.37 11.74 -10.07
CA SER A 146 0.93 11.11 -11.32
C SER A 146 -0.07 10.00 -11.01
N GLU A 147 -1.27 10.07 -11.59
CA GLU A 147 -2.30 9.04 -11.45
C GLU A 147 -1.82 7.72 -12.05
N ILE A 148 -2.13 6.62 -11.37
CA ILE A 148 -1.70 5.29 -11.78
C ILE A 148 -2.77 4.67 -12.67
N TYR A 149 -2.34 4.23 -13.86
CA TYR A 149 -3.16 3.41 -14.74
C TYR A 149 -2.99 1.95 -14.32
N HIS A 150 -4.10 1.30 -14.03
CA HIS A 150 -4.17 -0.15 -13.94
C HIS A 150 -5.16 -0.60 -15.01
N PRO A 151 -4.71 -1.41 -16.00
CA PRO A 151 -5.58 -1.96 -17.04
C PRO A 151 -6.69 -2.83 -16.46
#